data_AF-A0A370GUJ3-F1
#
_entry.id   AF-A0A370GUJ3-F1
#
_cell.length_a   1.000
_cell.length_b   1.000
_cell.length_c   1.000
_cell.angle_alpha   90.00
_cell.angle_beta   90.00
_cell.angle_gamma   90.00
#
_symmetry.space_group_name_H-M   'P 1'
#
loop_
_entity.id
_entity.type
_entity.pdbx_description
1 polymer ?
#
loop_
_entity_poly.entity_id
_entity_poly.type
_entity_poly.pdbx_seq_one_letter_code
_entity_poly.pdbx_strand_id
1 'polypeptide(L)'
;MRKKLIFFTGWQAKCKNIHMTTHKKYLQKVRMHEKMHPYFYCIQLMKKLIFRTDVCMMRCRKFNNVRVIDMSFHGQKIIPAIRSMKDFEKMIDSPYTYGVFLDLHVGMLKSVYSHAKKHNKKMFCHVDLIHGLSSDEAAAEYICQELKPYGLISTKGSVITKARQKGVYATQRAFILDTHALERSIKLIAKTDPDYVEVLPGVIPKVIKEIHERTGKPIFAGGLIDHVDEVEQAIAAGASAVTTSNRLLWDKFSGT
;
A
#
# COMPACT_ATOMS: atom_id res chain seq x y z
N MET A 1 27.54 38.13 -26.24
CA MET A 1 27.13 36.71 -26.38
C MET A 1 25.61 36.63 -26.39
N ARG A 2 25.03 36.41 -27.57
CA ARG A 2 23.59 36.15 -27.80
C ARG A 2 23.33 34.63 -27.64
N LYS A 3 22.07 34.27 -27.36
CA LYS A 3 21.44 32.93 -27.36
C LYS A 3 21.45 32.16 -26.03
N LYS A 4 20.46 32.44 -25.15
CA LYS A 4 19.81 31.39 -24.31
C LYS A 4 18.50 31.80 -23.61
N LEU A 5 17.81 32.85 -24.05
CA LEU A 5 16.60 33.35 -23.38
C LEU A 5 15.41 33.53 -24.35
N ILE A 6 15.06 32.50 -25.13
CA ILE A 6 13.90 32.56 -26.06
C ILE A 6 12.98 31.30 -26.01
N PHE A 7 13.33 30.22 -25.28
CA PHE A 7 12.54 28.98 -25.34
C PHE A 7 11.38 28.84 -24.32
N PHE A 8 11.18 29.79 -23.40
CA PHE A 8 10.16 29.67 -22.34
C PHE A 8 8.88 30.50 -22.56
N THR A 9 8.87 31.47 -23.47
CA THR A 9 7.74 32.41 -23.63
C THR A 9 6.77 32.02 -24.77
N GLY A 10 7.17 31.13 -25.69
CA GLY A 10 6.31 30.68 -26.80
C GLY A 10 5.29 29.58 -26.45
N TRP A 11 5.52 28.79 -25.39
CA TRP A 11 4.68 27.65 -25.02
C TRP A 11 3.42 28.07 -24.23
N GLN A 12 3.57 29.04 -23.31
CA GLN A 12 2.45 29.58 -22.52
C GLN A 12 1.41 30.33 -23.38
N ALA A 13 1.83 30.97 -24.47
CA ALA A 13 0.93 31.71 -25.37
C ALA A 13 0.05 30.78 -26.23
N LYS A 14 0.56 29.60 -26.62
CA LYS A 14 -0.19 28.63 -27.44
C LYS A 14 -1.22 27.84 -26.63
N CYS A 15 -0.95 27.55 -25.36
CA CYS A 15 -1.91 26.89 -24.46
C CYS A 15 -3.09 27.80 -24.05
N LYS A 16 -2.88 29.11 -23.87
CA LYS A 16 -3.96 30.07 -23.52
C LYS A 16 -5.00 30.24 -24.65
N ASN A 17 -4.57 30.20 -25.92
CA ASN A 17 -5.49 30.38 -27.05
C ASN A 17 -6.37 29.15 -27.35
N ILE A 18 -5.90 27.95 -27.04
CA ILE A 18 -6.69 26.71 -27.18
C ILE A 18 -7.72 26.57 -26.05
N HIS A 19 -7.43 27.09 -24.85
CA HIS A 19 -8.36 27.09 -23.72
C HIS A 19 -9.50 28.11 -23.83
N MET A 20 -9.27 29.29 -24.43
CA MET A 20 -10.32 30.33 -24.49
C MET A 20 -11.40 30.08 -25.57
N THR A 21 -11.07 29.39 -26.66
CA THR A 21 -12.05 29.10 -27.73
C THR A 21 -13.00 27.95 -27.39
N THR A 22 -12.60 27.03 -26.52
CA THR A 22 -13.45 25.93 -26.03
C THR A 22 -14.40 26.37 -24.89
N HIS A 23 -14.02 27.39 -24.11
CA HIS A 23 -14.83 27.86 -22.98
C HIS A 23 -16.13 28.58 -23.38
N LYS A 24 -16.12 29.36 -24.48
CA LYS A 24 -17.30 30.14 -24.93
C LYS A 24 -18.39 29.30 -25.62
N LYS A 25 -18.05 28.17 -26.26
CA LYS A 25 -19.05 27.28 -26.86
C LYS A 25 -19.69 26.30 -25.87
N TYR A 26 -19.03 26.04 -24.73
CA TYR A 26 -19.53 25.10 -23.72
C TYR A 26 -20.47 25.78 -22.70
N LEU A 27 -20.24 27.05 -22.37
CA LEU A 27 -21.08 27.82 -21.42
C LEU A 27 -22.52 28.05 -21.91
N GLN A 28 -22.80 27.87 -23.20
CA GLN A 28 -24.16 27.98 -23.76
C GLN A 28 -24.96 26.67 -23.67
N LYS A 29 -24.30 25.54 -23.32
CA LYS A 29 -24.92 24.21 -23.27
C LYS A 29 -25.16 23.67 -21.84
N VAL A 30 -24.77 24.44 -20.81
CA VAL A 30 -24.84 24.05 -19.38
C VAL A 30 -25.97 24.78 -18.64
N ARG A 31 -27.02 25.23 -19.35
CA ARG A 31 -28.21 25.86 -18.74
C ARG A 31 -29.42 24.95 -18.59
N MET A 32 -29.24 23.63 -18.65
CA MET A 32 -30.28 22.65 -18.33
C MET A 32 -29.65 21.46 -17.59
N HIS A 33 -30.25 21.08 -16.47
CA HIS A 33 -29.85 20.06 -15.49
C HIS A 33 -28.90 20.50 -14.37
N GLU A 34 -29.47 21.19 -13.39
CA GLU A 34 -28.97 21.20 -12.00
C GLU A 34 -29.24 19.84 -11.32
N LYS A 35 -28.30 19.44 -10.45
CA LYS A 35 -28.24 18.25 -9.57
C LYS A 35 -27.47 17.04 -10.10
N MET A 36 -26.13 17.12 -10.08
CA MET A 36 -25.26 15.93 -9.99
C MET A 36 -23.88 16.25 -9.38
N HIS A 37 -23.37 15.34 -8.54
CA HIS A 37 -22.19 15.46 -7.67
C HIS A 37 -20.85 15.60 -8.47
N PRO A 38 -19.86 16.41 -7.99
CA PRO A 38 -18.66 16.80 -8.75
C PRO A 38 -17.68 15.66 -9.12
N TYR A 39 -17.82 14.46 -8.56
CA TYR A 39 -16.93 13.32 -8.83
C TYR A 39 -17.18 12.63 -10.18
N PHE A 40 -18.41 12.67 -10.70
CA PHE A 40 -18.75 11.97 -11.96
C PHE A 40 -18.27 12.73 -13.20
N TYR A 41 -18.18 14.06 -13.11
CA TYR A 41 -17.82 14.93 -14.21
C TYR A 41 -16.34 14.79 -14.63
N CYS A 42 -15.46 14.48 -13.67
CA CYS A 42 -14.02 14.35 -13.91
C CYS A 42 -13.66 13.10 -14.73
N ILE A 43 -14.39 11.99 -14.51
CA ILE A 43 -14.17 10.73 -15.24
C ILE A 43 -14.68 10.82 -16.69
N GLN A 44 -15.76 11.56 -16.92
CA GLN A 44 -16.36 11.71 -18.25
C GLN A 44 -15.60 12.70 -19.14
N LEU A 45 -14.94 13.70 -18.53
CA LEU A 45 -14.00 14.60 -19.22
C LEU A 45 -12.73 13.88 -19.69
N MET A 46 -12.20 12.94 -18.88
CA MET A 46 -11.03 12.15 -19.25
C MET A 46 -11.29 11.27 -20.49
N LYS A 47 -12.49 10.69 -20.62
CA LYS A 47 -12.84 9.82 -21.76
C LYS A 47 -12.98 10.56 -23.10
N LYS A 48 -13.32 11.85 -23.10
CA LYS A 48 -13.50 12.65 -24.33
C LYS A 48 -12.22 13.31 -24.85
N LEU A 49 -11.20 13.50 -24.01
CA LEU A 49 -9.92 14.08 -24.43
C LEU A 49 -8.97 13.08 -25.11
N ILE A 50 -9.28 11.77 -25.09
CA ILE A 50 -8.39 10.72 -25.60
C ILE A 50 -8.37 10.62 -27.14
N PHE A 51 -9.29 11.27 -27.87
CA PHE A 51 -9.44 11.02 -29.31
C PHE A 51 -8.69 11.95 -30.27
N ARG A 52 -7.88 12.90 -29.79
CA ARG A 52 -7.05 13.74 -30.67
C ARG A 52 -5.74 14.13 -29.99
N THR A 53 -4.69 13.33 -30.21
CA THR A 53 -3.28 13.74 -30.39
C THR A 53 -2.34 12.52 -30.29
N ASP A 54 -2.06 11.88 -31.43
CA ASP A 54 -1.13 10.75 -31.56
C ASP A 54 0.36 11.11 -31.36
N VAL A 55 0.66 12.28 -30.77
CA VAL A 55 2.04 12.74 -30.49
C VAL A 55 2.33 12.77 -28.98
N CYS A 56 1.32 12.61 -28.10
CA CYS A 56 1.52 12.64 -26.65
C CYS A 56 1.73 11.26 -26.00
N MET A 57 1.52 10.15 -26.73
CA MET A 57 1.57 8.80 -26.16
C MET A 57 2.97 8.30 -25.77
N MET A 58 4.07 8.86 -26.33
CA MET A 58 5.43 8.37 -25.99
C MET A 58 6.03 8.96 -24.70
N ARG A 59 5.42 10.00 -24.10
CA ARG A 59 5.93 10.62 -22.85
C ARG A 59 5.04 10.43 -21.63
N CYS A 60 3.92 9.72 -21.76
CA CYS A 60 3.00 9.46 -20.66
C CYS A 60 3.10 8.01 -20.12
N ARG A 61 4.31 7.55 -19.77
CA ARG A 61 4.50 6.31 -18.97
C ARG A 61 4.55 6.56 -17.46
N LYS A 62 4.58 7.83 -17.01
CA LYS A 62 4.75 8.18 -15.59
C LYS A 62 3.45 8.23 -14.76
N PHE A 63 2.26 8.14 -15.37
CA PHE A 63 0.98 8.24 -14.65
C PHE A 63 0.25 6.91 -14.44
N ASN A 64 0.78 5.77 -14.93
CA ASN A 64 0.06 4.49 -14.90
C ASN A 64 0.22 3.64 -13.62
N ASN A 65 0.90 4.13 -12.58
CA ASN A 65 1.17 3.35 -11.36
C ASN A 65 0.58 3.97 -10.08
N VAL A 66 -0.52 4.73 -10.18
CA VAL A 66 -1.28 5.09 -8.97
C VAL A 66 -2.03 3.86 -8.50
N ARG A 67 -1.43 3.09 -7.58
CA ARG A 67 -2.11 1.97 -6.93
C ARG A 67 -3.16 2.51 -5.98
N VAL A 68 -4.38 2.00 -6.08
CA VAL A 68 -5.39 2.21 -5.05
C VAL A 68 -4.99 1.33 -3.87
N ILE A 69 -4.50 1.97 -2.80
CA ILE A 69 -4.12 1.31 -1.56
C ILE A 69 -5.36 1.29 -0.67
N ASP A 70 -5.73 0.13 -0.14
CA ASP A 70 -6.79 0.03 0.86
C ASP A 70 -6.20 0.49 2.20
N MET A 71 -6.51 1.73 2.56
CA MET A 71 -6.08 2.33 3.83
C MET A 71 -6.88 1.82 5.03
N SER A 72 -8.03 1.18 4.77
CA SER A 72 -9.04 0.88 5.78
C SER A 72 -9.20 -0.61 6.08
N PHE A 73 -8.60 -1.49 5.28
CA PHE A 73 -8.71 -2.95 5.40
C PHE A 73 -10.16 -3.42 5.60
N HIS A 74 -11.12 -2.76 4.95
CA HIS A 74 -12.56 -2.98 5.15
C HIS A 74 -13.04 -2.86 6.61
N GLY A 75 -12.44 -1.98 7.41
CA GLY A 75 -12.74 -1.78 8.83
C GLY A 75 -11.93 -2.66 9.77
N GLN A 76 -11.18 -3.63 9.24
CA GLN A 76 -10.44 -4.61 10.02
C GLN A 76 -9.27 -3.97 10.80
N LYS A 77 -9.46 -3.75 12.10
CA LYS A 77 -8.43 -3.17 13.00
C LYS A 77 -7.26 -4.11 13.28
N ILE A 78 -7.52 -5.42 13.39
CA ILE A 78 -6.49 -6.43 13.70
C ILE A 78 -6.15 -7.22 12.45
N ILE A 79 -4.86 -7.40 12.16
CA ILE A 79 -4.35 -8.34 11.17
C ILE A 79 -3.73 -9.53 11.93
N PRO A 80 -4.39 -10.70 11.94
CA PRO A 80 -3.88 -11.91 12.56
C PRO A 80 -2.49 -12.30 12.07
N ALA A 81 -1.54 -12.41 12.99
CA ALA A 81 -0.18 -12.85 12.71
C ALA A 81 -0.01 -14.35 12.98
N ILE A 82 0.08 -15.12 11.90
CA ILE A 82 0.07 -16.59 11.88
C ILE A 82 1.49 -17.12 12.09
N ARG A 83 1.71 -17.84 13.19
CA ARG A 83 3.01 -18.45 13.55
C ARG A 83 2.99 -19.98 13.48
N SER A 84 1.81 -20.59 13.40
CA SER A 84 1.64 -22.03 13.41
C SER A 84 0.46 -22.46 12.54
N MET A 85 0.42 -23.74 12.16
CA MET A 85 -0.75 -24.27 11.44
C MET A 85 -2.04 -24.21 12.26
N LYS A 86 -1.95 -24.28 13.60
CA LYS A 86 -3.10 -24.06 14.50
C LYS A 86 -3.61 -22.63 14.41
N ASP A 87 -2.73 -21.64 14.25
CA ASP A 87 -3.14 -20.25 14.01
C ASP A 87 -3.76 -20.10 12.63
N PHE A 88 -3.25 -20.83 11.65
CA PHE A 88 -3.77 -20.79 10.29
C PHE A 88 -5.19 -21.35 10.21
N GLU A 89 -5.46 -22.51 10.81
CA GLU A 89 -6.81 -23.08 10.91
C GLU A 89 -7.78 -22.09 11.55
N LYS A 90 -7.40 -21.48 12.68
CA LYS A 90 -8.21 -20.43 13.32
C LYS A 90 -8.44 -19.23 12.41
N MET A 91 -7.43 -18.78 11.67
CA MET A 91 -7.57 -17.67 10.73
C MET A 91 -8.54 -18.01 9.60
N ILE A 92 -8.51 -19.25 9.09
CA ILE A 92 -9.44 -19.72 8.07
C ILE A 92 -10.88 -19.64 8.56
N ASP A 93 -11.15 -20.11 9.79
CA ASP A 93 -12.49 -20.14 10.38
C ASP A 93 -12.97 -18.76 10.89
N SER A 94 -12.04 -17.83 11.12
CA SER A 94 -12.35 -16.47 11.61
C SER A 94 -13.03 -15.60 10.55
N PRO A 95 -13.72 -14.50 10.94
CA PRO A 95 -14.26 -13.53 9.99
C PRO A 95 -13.19 -12.65 9.32
N TYR A 96 -11.93 -12.72 9.77
CA TYR A 96 -10.87 -11.88 9.24
C TYR A 96 -10.61 -12.16 7.76
N THR A 97 -10.46 -11.09 6.97
CA THR A 97 -10.11 -11.19 5.55
C THR A 97 -8.60 -11.09 5.36
N TYR A 98 -7.95 -10.17 6.06
CA TYR A 98 -6.52 -9.92 5.94
C TYR A 98 -5.76 -10.66 7.05
N GLY A 99 -4.59 -11.22 6.74
CA GLY A 99 -3.72 -11.88 7.71
C GLY A 99 -2.27 -11.87 7.26
N VAL A 100 -1.34 -12.19 8.15
CA VAL A 100 0.09 -12.25 7.83
C VAL A 100 0.68 -13.59 8.27
N PHE A 101 1.36 -14.27 7.36
CA PHE A 101 2.22 -15.40 7.72
C PHE A 101 3.58 -14.90 8.18
N LEU A 102 3.89 -15.18 9.45
CA LEU A 102 5.19 -14.83 10.03
C LEU A 102 6.21 -15.94 9.91
N ASP A 103 5.81 -17.20 9.89
CA ASP A 103 6.74 -18.34 9.90
C ASP A 103 6.19 -19.43 8.98
N LEU A 104 6.93 -19.77 7.92
CA LEU A 104 6.56 -20.80 6.96
C LEU A 104 7.79 -21.55 6.46
N HIS A 105 7.63 -22.83 6.20
CA HIS A 105 8.61 -23.61 5.44
C HIS A 105 8.31 -23.56 3.94
N VAL A 106 9.36 -23.49 3.11
CA VAL A 106 9.24 -23.39 1.65
C VAL A 106 8.34 -24.49 1.04
N GLY A 107 8.41 -25.71 1.59
CA GLY A 107 7.60 -26.85 1.15
C GLY A 107 6.09 -26.70 1.39
N MET A 108 5.66 -25.82 2.29
CA MET A 108 4.24 -25.60 2.62
C MET A 108 3.65 -24.37 1.91
N LEU A 109 4.48 -23.50 1.33
CA LEU A 109 4.03 -22.21 0.78
C LEU A 109 2.85 -22.36 -0.19
N LYS A 110 2.96 -23.27 -1.16
CA LYS A 110 1.93 -23.44 -2.18
C LYS A 110 0.61 -23.94 -1.60
N SER A 111 0.66 -24.87 -0.65
CA SER A 111 -0.55 -25.45 -0.05
C SER A 111 -1.27 -24.44 0.84
N VAL A 112 -0.55 -23.72 1.72
CA VAL A 112 -1.17 -22.74 2.63
C VAL A 112 -1.77 -21.55 1.88
N TYR A 113 -1.09 -21.03 0.85
CA TYR A 113 -1.62 -19.93 0.04
C TYR A 113 -2.79 -20.37 -0.84
N SER A 114 -2.75 -21.58 -1.40
CA SER A 114 -3.88 -22.14 -2.13
C SER A 114 -5.10 -22.30 -1.24
N HIS A 115 -4.91 -22.81 -0.02
CA HIS A 115 -5.98 -22.98 0.96
C HIS A 115 -6.55 -21.64 1.41
N ALA A 116 -5.70 -20.68 1.79
CA ALA A 116 -6.10 -19.31 2.14
C ALA A 116 -6.96 -18.66 1.04
N LYS A 117 -6.54 -18.82 -0.23
CA LYS A 117 -7.27 -18.27 -1.38
C LYS A 117 -8.65 -18.90 -1.57
N LYS A 118 -8.80 -20.22 -1.35
CA LYS A 118 -10.09 -20.92 -1.42
C LYS A 118 -11.09 -20.37 -0.40
N HIS A 119 -10.60 -19.90 0.75
CA HIS A 119 -11.38 -19.28 1.82
C HIS A 119 -11.41 -17.74 1.73
N ASN A 120 -11.05 -17.16 0.57
CA ASN A 120 -11.06 -15.72 0.32
C ASN A 120 -10.20 -14.89 1.30
N LYS A 121 -9.15 -15.49 1.88
CA LYS A 121 -8.22 -14.79 2.76
C LYS A 121 -7.13 -14.08 1.96
N LYS A 122 -6.90 -12.80 2.26
CA LYS A 122 -5.86 -11.94 1.68
C LYS A 122 -4.61 -11.95 2.57
N MET A 123 -3.71 -12.88 2.29
CA MET A 123 -2.54 -13.13 3.14
C MET A 123 -1.29 -12.38 2.68
N PHE A 124 -0.62 -11.73 3.63
CA PHE A 124 0.73 -11.20 3.50
C PHE A 124 1.78 -12.29 3.81
N CYS A 125 2.90 -12.25 3.10
CA CYS A 125 4.03 -13.16 3.31
C CYS A 125 5.22 -12.43 3.92
N HIS A 126 5.70 -12.86 5.09
CA HIS A 126 6.97 -12.39 5.60
C HIS A 126 8.13 -13.14 4.93
N VAL A 127 8.76 -12.53 3.93
CA VAL A 127 9.80 -13.19 3.11
C VAL A 127 11.03 -13.55 3.93
N ASP A 128 11.41 -12.71 4.90
CA ASP A 128 12.64 -12.95 5.67
C ASP A 128 12.53 -14.12 6.67
N LEU A 129 11.32 -14.67 6.85
CA LEU A 129 11.03 -15.73 7.81
C LEU A 129 10.53 -17.01 7.12
N ILE A 130 10.83 -17.17 5.82
CA ILE A 130 10.58 -18.41 5.11
C ILE A 130 11.79 -19.33 5.28
N HIS A 131 11.59 -20.45 5.96
CA HIS A 131 12.62 -21.47 6.11
C HIS A 131 12.87 -22.19 4.78
N GLY A 132 14.16 -22.31 4.42
CA GLY A 132 14.59 -22.98 3.19
C GLY A 132 14.53 -22.11 1.92
N LEU A 133 14.27 -20.81 2.04
CA LEU A 133 14.31 -19.87 0.93
C LEU A 133 15.16 -18.64 1.30
N SER A 134 16.03 -18.19 0.38
CA SER A 134 16.76 -16.94 0.59
C SER A 134 15.80 -15.76 0.61
N SER A 135 16.20 -14.65 1.25
CA SER A 135 15.43 -13.41 1.28
C SER A 135 16.08 -12.38 0.35
N ASP A 136 16.09 -12.66 -0.94
CA ASP A 136 16.67 -11.83 -1.99
C ASP A 136 15.66 -11.48 -3.10
N GLU A 137 16.13 -10.79 -4.13
CA GLU A 137 15.29 -10.40 -5.28
C GLU A 137 14.74 -11.60 -6.06
N ALA A 138 15.49 -12.69 -6.18
CA ALA A 138 15.08 -13.87 -6.93
C ALA A 138 14.00 -14.63 -6.15
N ALA A 139 14.16 -14.77 -4.83
CA ALA A 139 13.14 -15.34 -3.97
C ALA A 139 11.86 -14.50 -3.95
N ALA A 140 11.99 -13.18 -3.86
CA ALA A 140 10.84 -12.27 -3.93
C ALA A 140 10.09 -12.43 -5.26
N GLU A 141 10.83 -12.53 -6.37
CA GLU A 141 10.28 -12.76 -7.70
C GLU A 141 9.56 -14.11 -7.80
N TYR A 142 10.17 -15.19 -7.33
CA TYR A 142 9.56 -16.52 -7.25
C TYR A 142 8.24 -16.49 -6.49
N ILE A 143 8.23 -15.92 -5.27
CA ILE A 143 7.03 -15.80 -4.43
C ILE A 143 5.93 -15.02 -5.17
N CYS A 144 6.27 -13.89 -5.79
CA CYS A 144 5.30 -13.07 -6.50
C CYS A 144 4.67 -13.81 -7.69
N GLN A 145 5.43 -14.64 -8.40
CA GLN A 145 4.96 -15.36 -9.59
C GLN A 145 4.15 -16.61 -9.23
N GLU A 146 4.68 -17.44 -8.32
CA GLU A 146 4.13 -18.74 -7.99
C GLU A 146 2.99 -18.67 -6.97
N LEU A 147 3.16 -17.86 -5.91
CA LEU A 147 2.20 -17.81 -4.81
C LEU A 147 1.18 -16.70 -4.98
N LYS A 148 1.57 -15.59 -5.61
CA LYS A 148 0.75 -14.38 -5.79
C LYS A 148 0.06 -13.95 -4.48
N PRO A 149 0.85 -13.72 -3.40
CA PRO A 149 0.28 -13.30 -2.12
C PRO A 149 -0.38 -11.94 -2.27
N TYR A 150 -1.21 -11.57 -1.29
CA TYR A 150 -1.80 -10.23 -1.29
C TYR A 150 -0.70 -9.16 -1.15
N GLY A 151 0.27 -9.40 -0.26
CA GLY A 151 1.45 -8.56 -0.14
C GLY A 151 2.67 -9.29 0.41
N LEU A 152 3.83 -8.65 0.31
CA LEU A 152 5.07 -9.09 0.92
C LEU A 152 5.47 -8.16 2.07
N ILE A 153 6.06 -8.75 3.10
CA ILE A 153 6.71 -8.04 4.20
C ILE A 153 8.18 -8.41 4.21
N SER A 154 9.05 -7.41 4.26
CA SER A 154 10.48 -7.60 4.43
C SER A 154 11.13 -6.37 5.06
N THR A 155 12.25 -6.60 5.72
CA THR A 155 13.18 -5.55 6.17
C THR A 155 14.09 -5.05 5.05
N LYS A 156 14.22 -5.81 3.95
CA LYS A 156 15.17 -5.55 2.87
C LYS A 156 14.54 -4.72 1.75
N GLY A 157 15.09 -3.54 1.51
CA GLY A 157 14.57 -2.62 0.48
C GLY A 157 14.59 -3.18 -0.96
N SER A 158 15.51 -4.08 -1.29
CA SER A 158 15.55 -4.76 -2.60
C SER A 158 14.33 -5.65 -2.82
N VAL A 159 13.92 -6.40 -1.80
CA VAL A 159 12.69 -7.23 -1.81
C VAL A 159 11.45 -6.36 -1.98
N ILE A 160 11.37 -5.24 -1.23
CA ILE A 160 10.26 -4.27 -1.36
C ILE A 160 10.16 -3.71 -2.77
N THR A 161 11.30 -3.30 -3.34
CA THR A 161 11.34 -2.75 -4.70
C THR A 161 10.90 -3.80 -5.73
N LYS A 162 11.36 -5.05 -5.58
CA LYS A 162 10.97 -6.15 -6.47
C LYS A 162 9.48 -6.47 -6.39
N ALA A 163 8.93 -6.54 -5.18
CA ALA A 163 7.50 -6.79 -4.96
C ALA A 163 6.63 -5.75 -5.69
N ARG A 164 7.00 -4.47 -5.57
CA ARG A 164 6.36 -3.36 -6.30
C ARG A 164 6.49 -3.52 -7.82
N GLN A 165 7.66 -3.87 -8.34
CA GLN A 165 7.84 -4.12 -9.77
C GLN A 165 6.93 -5.25 -10.29
N LYS A 166 6.66 -6.27 -9.47
CA LYS A 166 5.82 -7.42 -9.82
C LYS A 166 4.32 -7.23 -9.58
N GLY A 167 3.87 -6.03 -9.21
CA GLY A 167 2.44 -5.79 -9.01
C GLY A 167 1.90 -6.22 -7.64
N VAL A 168 2.74 -6.72 -6.74
CA VAL A 168 2.35 -7.19 -5.40
C VAL A 168 2.51 -6.06 -4.39
N TYR A 169 1.61 -5.96 -3.39
CA TYR A 169 1.73 -4.95 -2.34
C TYR A 169 2.99 -5.18 -1.52
N ALA A 170 3.73 -4.12 -1.22
CA ALA A 170 4.99 -4.22 -0.49
C ALA A 170 4.92 -3.49 0.84
N THR A 171 5.26 -4.19 1.92
CA THR A 171 5.27 -3.68 3.29
C THR A 171 6.70 -3.65 3.80
N GLN A 172 7.25 -2.46 4.04
CA GLN A 172 8.58 -2.32 4.63
C GLN A 172 8.46 -2.46 6.15
N ARG A 173 9.04 -3.53 6.71
CA ARG A 173 9.17 -3.68 8.17
C ARG A 173 10.32 -2.80 8.68
N ALA A 174 10.07 -2.07 9.76
CA ALA A 174 11.00 -1.18 10.43
C ALA A 174 11.05 -1.51 11.93
N PHE A 175 12.25 -1.81 12.43
CA PHE A 175 12.51 -2.00 13.85
C PHE A 175 13.02 -0.69 14.44
N ILE A 176 12.23 -0.08 15.33
CA ILE A 176 12.54 1.20 15.94
C ILE A 176 13.05 0.95 17.35
N LEU A 177 14.36 0.80 17.46
CA LEU A 177 15.06 0.59 18.72
C LEU A 177 15.55 1.93 19.32
N ASP A 178 15.90 2.86 18.45
CA ASP A 178 16.44 4.17 18.80
C ASP A 178 16.13 5.21 17.69
N THR A 179 16.54 6.45 17.92
CA THR A 179 16.37 7.56 16.99
C THR A 179 17.13 7.35 15.66
N HIS A 180 18.29 6.68 15.68
CA HIS A 180 19.04 6.42 14.45
C HIS A 180 18.35 5.38 13.57
N ALA A 181 17.76 4.35 14.17
CA ALA A 181 16.95 3.35 13.50
C ALA A 181 15.70 3.99 12.88
N LEU A 182 15.07 4.94 13.57
CA LEU A 182 13.95 5.71 13.04
C LEU A 182 14.33 6.52 11.79
N GLU A 183 15.38 7.35 11.88
CA GLU A 183 15.84 8.15 10.74
C GLU A 183 16.26 7.30 9.54
N ARG A 184 16.96 6.19 9.79
CA ARG A 184 17.34 5.24 8.75
C ARG A 184 16.11 4.62 8.10
N SER A 185 15.12 4.22 8.89
CA SER A 185 13.88 3.62 8.40
C SER A 185 13.12 4.61 7.52
N ILE A 186 12.98 5.87 7.93
CA ILE A 186 12.32 6.91 7.14
C ILE A 186 13.04 7.14 5.80
N LYS A 187 14.38 7.21 5.80
CA LYS A 187 15.17 7.31 4.55
C LYS A 187 14.98 6.09 3.65
N LEU A 188 14.92 4.89 4.23
CA LEU A 188 14.69 3.66 3.48
C LEU A 188 13.29 3.65 2.86
N ILE A 189 12.25 4.00 3.63
CA ILE A 189 10.86 4.10 3.18
C ILE A 189 10.75 5.11 2.04
N ALA A 190 11.40 6.28 2.15
CA ALA A 190 11.40 7.28 1.07
C ALA A 190 12.09 6.76 -0.21
N LYS A 191 13.12 5.92 -0.07
CA LYS A 191 13.86 5.34 -1.20
C LYS A 191 13.09 4.20 -1.88
N THR A 192 12.48 3.32 -1.11
CA THR A 192 11.82 2.09 -1.61
C THR A 192 10.35 2.30 -1.92
N ASP A 193 9.77 3.39 -1.41
CA ASP A 193 8.38 3.81 -1.61
C ASP A 193 7.38 2.66 -1.36
N PRO A 194 7.40 1.97 -0.21
CA PRO A 194 6.53 0.83 0.03
C PRO A 194 5.04 1.24 0.00
N ASP A 195 4.15 0.26 -0.18
CA ASP A 195 2.70 0.48 -0.08
C ASP A 195 2.28 0.66 1.39
N TYR A 196 2.87 -0.13 2.29
CA TYR A 196 2.62 -0.10 3.74
C TYR A 196 3.94 -0.07 4.51
N VAL A 197 3.90 0.39 5.76
CA VAL A 197 5.05 0.31 6.68
C VAL A 197 4.63 -0.45 7.92
N GLU A 198 5.39 -1.47 8.31
CA GLU A 198 5.16 -2.16 9.58
C GLU A 198 6.17 -1.68 10.62
N VAL A 199 5.69 -1.15 11.74
CA VAL A 199 6.49 -0.56 12.81
C VAL A 199 6.49 -1.49 14.01
N LEU A 200 7.68 -1.92 14.42
CA LEU A 200 7.91 -2.72 15.61
C LEU A 200 8.86 -1.97 16.57
N PRO A 201 8.55 -1.85 17.87
CA PRO A 201 7.34 -2.35 18.53
C PRO A 201 6.14 -1.40 18.34
N GLY A 202 4.93 -1.96 18.36
CA GLY A 202 3.68 -1.25 18.12
C GLY A 202 3.09 -0.58 19.36
N VAL A 203 3.68 -0.77 20.53
CA VAL A 203 3.25 -0.16 21.81
C VAL A 203 3.73 1.27 22.02
N ILE A 204 4.36 1.89 21.01
CA ILE A 204 4.91 3.25 21.13
C ILE A 204 4.16 4.20 20.17
N PRO A 205 3.00 4.74 20.59
CA PRO A 205 2.18 5.68 19.80
C PRO A 205 2.96 6.84 19.16
N LYS A 206 3.92 7.42 19.90
CA LYS A 206 4.75 8.52 19.40
C LYS A 206 5.48 8.15 18.10
N VAL A 207 6.03 6.94 18.03
CA VAL A 207 6.80 6.47 16.87
C VAL A 207 5.88 6.20 15.68
N ILE A 208 4.71 5.59 15.93
CA ILE A 208 3.69 5.36 14.90
C ILE A 208 3.29 6.68 14.26
N LYS A 209 2.93 7.67 15.09
CA LYS A 209 2.53 9.01 14.64
C LYS A 209 3.63 9.69 13.84
N GLU A 210 4.87 9.68 14.33
CA GLU A 210 5.99 10.32 13.66
C GLU A 210 6.27 9.71 12.28
N ILE A 211 6.25 8.38 12.15
CA ILE A 211 6.44 7.71 10.86
C ILE A 211 5.27 8.02 9.92
N HIS A 212 4.04 7.97 10.43
CA HIS A 212 2.85 8.27 9.63
C HIS A 212 2.90 9.70 9.07
N GLU A 213 3.18 10.71 9.91
CA GLU A 213 3.24 12.11 9.51
C GLU A 213 4.39 12.39 8.53
N ARG A 214 5.56 11.77 8.74
CA ARG A 214 6.74 12.03 7.90
C ARG A 214 6.74 11.28 6.57
N THR A 215 6.04 10.15 6.49
CA THR A 215 6.03 9.32 5.28
C THR A 215 4.71 9.34 4.52
N GLY A 216 3.60 9.69 5.18
CA GLY A 216 2.24 9.62 4.64
C GLY A 216 1.78 8.20 4.30
N LYS A 217 2.52 7.16 4.75
CA LYS A 217 2.20 5.77 4.46
C LYS A 217 1.23 5.20 5.50
N PRO A 218 0.30 4.31 5.09
CA PRO A 218 -0.44 3.50 6.04
C PRO A 218 0.49 2.62 6.87
N ILE A 219 0.20 2.53 8.17
CA ILE A 219 1.07 1.88 9.16
C ILE A 219 0.40 0.62 9.71
N PHE A 220 1.16 -0.48 9.74
CA PHE A 220 0.89 -1.64 10.59
C PHE A 220 1.67 -1.50 11.88
N ALA A 221 0.98 -1.39 13.00
CA ALA A 221 1.62 -1.41 14.32
C ALA A 221 1.71 -2.87 14.79
N GLY A 222 2.92 -3.36 15.04
CA GLY A 222 3.13 -4.77 15.35
C GLY A 222 4.07 -4.99 16.52
N GLY A 223 3.92 -6.13 17.21
CA GLY A 223 4.83 -6.55 18.26
C GLY A 223 4.59 -5.89 19.62
N LEU A 224 4.66 -6.72 20.66
CA LEU A 224 4.42 -6.38 22.08
C LEU A 224 3.01 -5.85 22.40
N ILE A 225 2.05 -5.96 21.49
CA ILE A 225 0.65 -5.56 21.74
C ILE A 225 -0.14 -6.77 22.26
N ASP A 226 -0.51 -6.70 23.53
CA ASP A 226 -1.18 -7.77 24.28
C ASP A 226 -2.54 -7.33 24.87
N HIS A 227 -2.81 -6.02 24.91
CA HIS A 227 -4.00 -5.46 25.56
C HIS A 227 -4.84 -4.63 24.58
N VAL A 228 -6.15 -4.53 24.86
CA VAL A 228 -7.12 -3.84 24.00
C VAL A 228 -6.84 -2.33 23.92
N ASP A 229 -6.42 -1.72 25.02
CA ASP A 229 -6.06 -0.31 25.09
C ASP A 229 -4.81 0.00 24.25
N GLU A 230 -3.82 -0.90 24.21
CA GLU A 230 -2.64 -0.76 23.34
C GLU A 230 -3.02 -0.77 21.86
N VAL A 231 -3.99 -1.62 21.46
CA VAL A 231 -4.55 -1.63 20.10
C VAL A 231 -5.19 -0.28 19.78
N GLU A 232 -6.08 0.21 20.64
CA GLU A 232 -6.79 1.47 20.39
C GLU A 232 -5.83 2.67 20.40
N GLN A 233 -4.82 2.67 21.27
CA GLN A 233 -3.76 3.70 21.28
C GLN A 233 -2.95 3.70 19.98
N ALA A 234 -2.60 2.53 19.45
CA ALA A 234 -1.87 2.43 18.19
C ALA A 234 -2.71 2.96 17.01
N ILE A 235 -4.00 2.59 16.94
CA ILE A 235 -4.93 3.09 15.91
C ILE A 235 -5.12 4.60 16.05
N ALA A 236 -5.34 5.11 17.26
CA ALA A 236 -5.47 6.55 17.53
C ALA A 236 -4.21 7.34 17.16
N ALA A 237 -3.04 6.72 17.23
CA ALA A 237 -1.77 7.32 16.82
C ALA A 237 -1.58 7.38 15.29
N GLY A 238 -2.47 6.78 14.51
CA GLY A 238 -2.42 6.76 13.05
C GLY A 238 -2.07 5.40 12.44
N ALA A 239 -2.07 4.31 13.22
CA ALA A 239 -1.98 2.98 12.64
C ALA A 239 -3.25 2.65 11.84
N SER A 240 -3.07 2.11 10.63
CA SER A 240 -4.17 1.63 9.79
C SER A 240 -4.70 0.28 10.28
N ALA A 241 -3.81 -0.55 10.84
CA ALA A 241 -4.15 -1.81 11.48
C ALA A 241 -3.05 -2.24 12.46
N VAL A 242 -3.37 -3.19 13.33
CA VAL A 242 -2.43 -3.78 14.30
C VAL A 242 -2.15 -5.24 13.93
N THR A 243 -0.87 -5.61 13.78
CA THR A 243 -0.45 -7.00 13.60
C THR A 243 -0.13 -7.64 14.96
N THR A 244 -0.90 -8.66 15.34
CA THR A 244 -0.68 -9.38 16.62
C THR A 244 -0.88 -10.88 16.46
N SER A 245 -0.12 -11.66 17.22
CA SER A 245 -0.33 -13.12 17.36
C SER A 245 -1.17 -13.47 18.58
N ASN A 246 -1.63 -12.47 19.35
CA ASN A 246 -2.42 -12.69 20.55
C ASN A 246 -3.87 -13.02 20.18
N ARG A 247 -4.25 -14.28 20.39
CA ARG A 247 -5.57 -14.81 20.02
C ARG A 247 -6.72 -14.18 20.81
N LEU A 248 -6.47 -13.73 22.05
CA LEU A 248 -7.50 -13.03 22.82
C LEU A 248 -7.90 -11.72 22.15
N LEU A 249 -6.93 -11.01 21.57
CA LEU A 249 -7.20 -9.81 20.78
C LEU A 249 -7.93 -10.16 19.48
N TRP A 250 -7.60 -11.29 18.84
CA TRP A 250 -8.34 -11.74 17.65
C TRP A 250 -9.81 -11.99 17.98
N ASP A 251 -10.11 -12.65 19.10
CA ASP A 251 -11.49 -12.92 19.47
C ASP A 251 -12.23 -11.62 19.82
N LYS A 252 -11.59 -10.70 20.55
CA LYS A 252 -12.17 -9.41 20.95
C LYS A 252 -12.48 -8.48 19.78
N PHE A 253 -11.65 -8.48 18.75
CA PHE A 253 -11.79 -7.64 17.56
C PHE A 253 -12.38 -8.42 16.37
N SER A 254 -12.95 -9.60 16.59
CA SER A 254 -13.64 -10.35 15.55
C SER A 254 -15.01 -9.72 15.29
N GLY A 255 -15.30 -9.33 14.05
CA GLY A 255 -16.62 -8.78 13.67
C GLY A 255 -16.81 -7.26 13.83
N THR A 256 -15.74 -6.51 14.09
CA THR A 256 -15.68 -5.04 13.94
C THR A 256 -14.95 -4.66 12.67
#